data_AF-J9GDV3-F1
#
_entry.id   AF-J9GDV3-F1
#
_cell.length_a   1.000
_cell.length_b   1.000
_cell.length_c   1.000
_cell.angle_alpha   90.00
_cell.angle_beta   90.00
_cell.angle_gamma   90.00
#
_symmetry.space_group_name_H-M   'P 1'
#
loop_
_entity.id
_entity.type
_entity.pdbx_description
1 polymer ?
#
loop_
_entity_poly.entity_id
_entity_poly.type
_entity_poly.pdbx_seq_one_letter_code
_entity_poly.pdbx_strand_id
1 'polypeptide(L)'
;MGEAGEMVNDKALVDLVAECAHEEPTCKNVVERKKLGCSEDFTMLARRVQAHGGKAEFFVVGADRTAAHHQREFDFDETGLETAFGIFRRTVEKLNGIK
;
A
#
# COMPACT_ATOMS: atom_id res chain seq x y z
N MET A 1 18.98 -3.21 17.28
CA MET A 1 18.28 -4.08 16.31
C MET A 1 16.86 -3.53 16.22
N GLY A 2 16.32 -3.28 15.03
CA GLY A 2 14.95 -2.79 14.88
C GLY A 2 13.92 -3.85 15.30
N GLU A 3 12.75 -3.42 15.79
CA GLU A 3 11.65 -4.32 16.20
C GLU A 3 10.65 -4.63 15.07
N ALA A 4 10.78 -3.93 13.94
CA ALA A 4 9.97 -4.16 12.76
C ALA A 4 10.12 -5.61 12.28
N GLY A 5 8.99 -6.29 12.13
CA GLY A 5 8.91 -7.71 11.81
C GLY A 5 8.18 -7.96 10.49
N GLU A 6 8.01 -9.22 10.12
CA GLU A 6 7.14 -9.57 8.99
C GLU A 6 5.69 -9.21 9.32
N MET A 7 5.02 -8.57 8.36
CA MET A 7 3.59 -8.33 8.39
C MET A 7 2.93 -9.22 7.35
N VAL A 8 1.81 -9.84 7.73
CA VAL A 8 0.91 -10.52 6.81
C VAL A 8 -0.33 -9.65 6.66
N ASN A 9 -0.56 -9.18 5.44
CA ASN A 9 -1.75 -8.42 5.07
C ASN A 9 -3.02 -9.25 5.25
N ASP A 10 -4.09 -8.61 5.73
CA ASP A 10 -5.40 -9.25 5.85
C ASP A 10 -6.07 -9.39 4.48
N LYS A 11 -6.34 -10.63 4.05
CA LYS A 11 -6.93 -10.96 2.73
C LYS A 11 -8.14 -10.09 2.35
N ALA A 12 -9.01 -9.79 3.32
CA ALA A 12 -10.19 -8.95 3.08
C ALA A 12 -9.85 -7.50 2.69
N LEU A 13 -8.76 -6.95 3.23
CA LEU A 13 -8.29 -5.62 2.84
C LEU A 13 -7.47 -5.69 1.54
N VAL A 14 -6.66 -6.74 1.33
CA VAL A 14 -5.99 -6.98 0.04
C VAL A 14 -7.00 -6.97 -1.10
N ASP A 15 -8.09 -7.73 -0.96
CA ASP A 15 -9.14 -7.85 -1.99
C ASP A 15 -9.80 -6.50 -2.27
N LEU A 16 -10.10 -5.74 -1.22
CA LEU A 16 -10.72 -4.42 -1.34
C LEU A 16 -9.77 -3.40 -2.01
N VAL A 17 -8.50 -3.37 -1.59
CA VAL A 17 -7.50 -2.47 -2.20
C VAL A 17 -7.26 -2.85 -3.66
N ALA A 18 -7.20 -4.14 -3.99
CA ALA A 18 -7.06 -4.60 -5.36
C ALA A 18 -8.27 -4.19 -6.22
N GLU A 19 -9.49 -4.33 -5.71
CA GLU A 19 -10.71 -3.84 -6.37
C GLU A 19 -10.63 -2.32 -6.62
N CYS A 20 -10.27 -1.53 -5.62
CA CYS A 20 -10.10 -0.07 -5.77
C CYS A 20 -8.99 0.30 -6.75
N ALA A 21 -7.90 -0.48 -6.81
CA ALA A 21 -6.81 -0.29 -7.76
C ALA A 21 -7.23 -0.61 -9.20
N HIS A 22 -8.08 -1.61 -9.41
CA HIS A 22 -8.66 -1.88 -10.73
C HIS A 22 -9.64 -0.79 -11.22
N GLU A 23 -10.23 -0.03 -10.30
CA GLU A 23 -11.13 1.09 -10.60
C GLU A 23 -10.42 2.45 -10.75
N GLU A 24 -9.12 2.51 -10.49
CA GLU A 24 -8.33 3.74 -10.60
C GLU A 24 -7.73 3.87 -12.00
N PRO A 25 -8.17 4.83 -12.84
CA PRO A 25 -7.75 4.92 -14.25
C PRO A 25 -6.24 5.05 -14.45
N THR A 26 -5.53 5.63 -13.48
CA THR A 26 -4.08 5.80 -13.52
C THR A 26 -3.31 4.52 -13.15
N CYS A 27 -3.97 3.53 -12.53
CA CYS A 27 -3.38 2.24 -12.17
C CYS A 27 -3.43 1.25 -13.35
N LYS A 28 -2.27 0.99 -13.98
CA LYS A 28 -2.19 0.11 -15.16
C LYS A 28 -2.09 -1.38 -14.83
N ASN A 29 -1.50 -1.72 -13.69
CA ASN A 29 -1.23 -3.10 -13.30
C ASN A 29 -1.36 -3.27 -11.79
N VAL A 30 -1.97 -4.36 -11.36
CA VAL A 30 -2.06 -4.76 -9.95
C VAL A 30 -1.23 -6.01 -9.75
N VAL A 31 -0.30 -5.98 -8.79
CA VAL A 31 0.52 -7.13 -8.40
C VAL A 31 0.11 -7.54 -6.99
N GLU A 32 -0.59 -8.67 -6.86
CA GLU A 32 -1.21 -9.12 -5.60
C GLU A 32 -0.18 -9.35 -4.48
N ARG A 33 1.02 -9.84 -4.81
CA ARG A 33 2.07 -10.08 -3.81
C ARG A 33 3.46 -9.81 -4.36
N LYS A 34 4.23 -9.01 -3.63
CA LYS A 34 5.65 -8.77 -3.89
C LYS A 34 6.44 -8.69 -2.59
N LYS A 35 7.55 -9.43 -2.52
CA LYS A 35 8.48 -9.32 -1.40
C LYS A 35 9.32 -8.04 -1.58
N LEU A 36 9.19 -7.08 -0.66
CA LEU A 36 9.90 -5.81 -0.73
C LEU A 36 11.31 -5.87 -0.13
N GLY A 37 11.54 -6.77 0.84
CA GLY A 37 12.86 -6.98 1.44
C GLY A 37 13.36 -5.81 2.31
N CYS A 38 12.49 -4.87 2.65
CA CYS A 38 12.76 -3.75 3.54
C CYS A 38 12.07 -3.94 4.90
N SER A 39 12.60 -3.26 5.91
CA SER A 39 12.02 -3.14 7.25
C SER A 39 11.22 -1.83 7.31
N GLU A 40 10.01 -1.86 7.87
CA GLU A 40 9.13 -0.69 7.94
C GLU A 40 8.42 -0.63 9.30
N ASP A 41 8.33 0.56 9.90
CA ASP A 41 7.77 0.76 11.24
C ASP A 41 6.25 0.53 11.28
N PHE A 42 5.58 0.66 10.13
CA PHE A 42 4.17 0.30 9.97
C PHE A 42 3.87 -1.14 10.42
N THR A 43 4.83 -2.06 10.32
CA THR A 43 4.66 -3.45 10.75
C THR A 43 4.34 -3.56 12.26
N MET A 44 4.84 -2.62 13.07
CA MET A 44 4.50 -2.54 14.50
C MET A 44 3.07 -2.05 14.72
N LEU A 45 2.63 -1.05 13.94
CA LEU A 45 1.26 -0.53 13.98
C LEU A 45 0.24 -1.58 13.54
N ALA A 46 0.51 -2.25 12.41
CA ALA A 46 -0.31 -3.34 11.90
C ALA A 46 -0.46 -4.46 12.92
N ARG A 47 0.63 -4.90 13.55
CA ARG A 47 0.60 -5.92 14.60
C ARG A 47 -0.31 -5.50 15.77
N ARG A 48 -0.25 -4.24 16.19
CA ARG A 48 -1.11 -3.72 17.27
C ARG A 48 -2.59 -3.76 16.88
N VAL A 49 -2.93 -3.33 15.66
CA VAL A 49 -4.29 -3.35 15.12
C VAL A 49 -4.84 -4.77 15.06
N GLN A 50 -4.08 -5.70 14.46
CA GLN A 50 -4.46 -7.11 14.35
C GLN A 50 -4.62 -7.78 15.72
N ALA A 51 -3.74 -7.47 16.70
CA ALA A 51 -3.85 -7.98 18.06
C ALA A 51 -5.12 -7.53 18.82
N HIS A 52 -5.81 -6.49 18.33
CA HIS A 52 -7.08 -5.99 18.89
C HIS A 52 -8.29 -6.33 18.01
N GLY A 53 -8.14 -7.30 17.10
CA GLY A 53 -9.22 -7.76 16.21
C GLY A 53 -9.47 -6.87 14.99
N GLY A 54 -8.65 -5.84 14.78
CA GLY A 54 -8.67 -5.05 13.55
C GLY A 54 -7.99 -5.78 12.38
N LYS A 55 -8.08 -5.20 11.19
CA LYS A 55 -7.38 -5.67 9.98
C LYS A 55 -6.38 -4.63 9.53
N ALA A 56 -5.28 -5.06 8.93
CA ALA A 56 -4.24 -4.19 8.41
C ALA A 56 -3.80 -4.62 7.00
N GLU A 57 -3.45 -3.63 6.19
CA GLU A 57 -2.96 -3.78 4.82
C GLU A 57 -1.80 -2.83 4.58
N PHE A 58 -0.78 -3.31 3.87
CA PHE A 58 0.29 -2.50 3.33
C PHE A 58 0.45 -2.79 1.82
N PHE A 59 0.29 -1.75 1.00
CA PHE A 59 0.52 -1.82 -0.43
C PHE A 59 1.48 -0.73 -0.88
N VAL A 60 2.08 -0.92 -2.06
CA VAL A 60 3.03 0.02 -2.66
C VAL A 60 2.51 0.42 -4.03
N VAL A 61 2.49 1.72 -4.29
CA VAL A 61 2.29 2.25 -5.64
C VAL A 61 3.63 2.27 -6.34
N GLY A 62 3.72 1.56 -7.46
CA GLY A 62 4.91 1.57 -8.31
C GLY A 62 5.03 2.92 -9.04
N ALA A 63 6.26 3.38 -9.21
CA ALA A 63 6.60 4.51 -10.06
C ALA A 63 7.89 4.19 -10.81
N ASP A 64 8.01 4.68 -12.04
CA ASP A 64 9.30 4.75 -12.71
C ASP A 64 10.20 5.68 -11.90
N ARG A 65 11.43 5.26 -11.66
CA ARG A 65 12.40 5.98 -10.84
C ARG A 65 13.73 6.10 -11.54
N THR A 66 14.36 7.26 -11.40
CA THR A 66 15.69 7.55 -11.95
C THR A 66 16.81 6.93 -11.11
N ALA A 67 16.59 6.71 -9.82
CA ALA A 67 17.57 6.16 -8.87
C ALA A 67 16.89 5.40 -7.71
N ALA A 68 17.67 4.79 -6.81
CA ALA A 68 17.14 4.15 -5.60
C ALA A 68 16.65 5.18 -4.57
N HIS A 69 15.72 4.80 -3.69
CA HIS A 69 14.99 5.69 -2.77
C HIS A 69 15.85 6.50 -1.75
N HIS A 70 17.13 6.15 -1.56
CA HIS A 70 18.07 6.88 -0.69
C HIS A 70 19.23 7.54 -1.47
N GLN A 71 19.07 7.78 -2.77
CA GLN A 71 20.09 8.39 -3.63
C GLN A 71 19.72 9.84 -3.96
N ARG A 72 20.74 10.68 -4.18
CA ARG A 72 20.55 12.11 -4.49
C ARG A 72 19.74 12.32 -5.76
N GLU A 73 19.94 11.46 -6.74
CA GLU A 73 19.30 11.51 -8.05
C GLU A 73 17.91 10.86 -8.05
N PHE A 74 17.38 10.47 -6.88
CA PHE A 74 16.04 9.91 -6.77
C PHE A 74 15.00 10.92 -7.25
N ASP A 75 14.24 10.48 -8.24
CA ASP A 75 13.08 11.15 -8.79
C ASP A 75 12.07 10.08 -9.22
N PHE A 76 10.80 10.45 -9.32
CA PHE A 76 9.73 9.51 -9.67
C PHE A 76 8.61 10.20 -10.45
N ASP A 77 7.88 9.42 -11.27
CA ASP A 77 6.67 9.91 -11.96
C ASP A 77 5.56 10.25 -10.95
N GLU A 78 5.24 11.53 -10.82
CA GLU A 78 4.22 12.06 -9.90
C GLU A 78 2.80 11.59 -10.24
N THR A 79 2.55 11.00 -11.41
CA THR A 79 1.29 10.27 -11.69
C THR A 79 1.00 9.20 -10.62
N GLY A 80 2.06 8.67 -9.97
CA GLY A 80 1.93 7.79 -8.83
C GLY A 80 1.20 8.40 -7.63
N LEU A 81 1.24 9.72 -7.44
CA LEU A 81 0.51 10.41 -6.37
C LEU A 81 -1.00 10.39 -6.63
N GLU A 82 -1.43 10.64 -7.87
CA GLU A 82 -2.84 10.54 -8.27
C GLU A 82 -3.33 9.09 -8.13
N THR A 83 -2.52 8.13 -8.57
CA THR A 83 -2.81 6.69 -8.41
C THR A 83 -3.01 6.33 -6.94
N ALA A 84 -2.08 6.74 -6.07
CA ALA A 84 -2.15 6.46 -4.64
C ALA A 84 -3.41 7.09 -4.01
N PHE A 85 -3.65 8.37 -4.29
CA PHE A 85 -4.81 9.08 -3.76
C PHE A 85 -6.12 8.43 -4.21
N GLY A 86 -6.24 8.07 -5.49
CA GLY A 86 -7.41 7.43 -6.05
C GLY A 86 -7.75 6.10 -5.39
N ILE A 87 -6.73 5.26 -5.14
CA ILE A 87 -6.87 3.99 -4.43
C ILE A 87 -7.31 4.24 -2.98
N PHE A 88 -6.57 5.07 -2.23
CA PHE A 88 -6.88 5.36 -0.82
C PHE A 88 -8.29 5.93 -0.64
N ARG A 89 -8.66 6.91 -1.46
CA ARG A 89 -9.98 7.55 -1.41
C ARG A 89 -11.09 6.50 -1.58
N ARG A 90 -11.03 5.69 -2.63
CA ARG A 90 -12.04 4.64 -2.90
C ARG A 90 -12.07 3.59 -1.79
N THR A 91 -10.92 3.17 -1.28
CA THR A 91 -10.86 2.20 -0.18
C THR A 91 -11.55 2.74 1.06
N VAL A 92 -11.27 3.99 1.44
CA VAL A 92 -11.91 4.63 2.61
C VAL A 92 -13.41 4.83 2.39
N GLU A 93 -13.83 5.24 1.19
CA GLU A 93 -15.26 5.38 0.84
C GLU A 93 -16.00 4.05 0.97
N LYS A 94 -15.48 2.98 0.34
CA LYS A 94 -16.09 1.64 0.39
C LYS A 94 -16.12 1.07 1.80
N LEU A 95 -15.05 1.25 2.59
CA LEU A 95 -15.01 0.83 4.00
C LEU A 95 -16.11 1.51 4.83
N ASN A 96 -16.48 2.75 4.49
CA ASN A 96 -17.51 3.52 5.20
C ASN A 96 -18.89 3.43 4.53
N GLY A 97 -19.07 2.57 3.52
CA GLY A 97 -20.35 2.40 2.82
C GLY A 97 -20.77 3.61 1.96
N ILE A 98 -19.81 4.47 1.61
CA ILE A 98 -20.02 5.62 0.71
C ILE A 98 -19.88 5.10 -0.73
N LYS A 99 -20.91 5.36 -1.55
CA LYS A 99 -20.96 4.98 -2.97
C LYS A 99 -20.43 6.10 -3.85
#